data_AF-A0A944ZKM8-F1
#
_entry.id   AF-A0A944ZKM8-F1
#
_cell.length_a   1.000
_cell.length_b   1.000
_cell.length_c   1.000
_cell.angle_alpha   90.00
_cell.angle_beta   90.00
_cell.angle_gamma   90.00
#
_symmetry.space_group_name_H-M   'P 1'
#
loop_
_entity.id
_entity.type
_entity.pdbx_description
1 polymer ?
#
loop_
_entity_poly.entity_id
_entity_poly.type
_entity_poly.pdbx_seq_one_letter_code
_entity_poly.pdbx_strand_id
1 'polypeptide(L)'
;MNISREIQNQIQKTKSLFWIGSIISGILLGLSAPGFGTNWVGILAFFPLLAVLDQLHKNRLFSFQKRVGLFFVVCWFSGSIAASIGGYWITNSINVFGHIPWFAALLITAVGYGLEVGIQLFVYFGIPLLFVRQRSGWDLIVRLAFVLALDPWYPRLIQWNYGGLTFSKFPWLEQAADILGASGLLLYSAGFSFLLLYWWRWKSEGTGNRKSFFKASTIYLILWVFGL
;
A
#
# COMPACT_ATOMS: atom_id res chain seq x y z
N MET A 1 35.33 5.20 -9.70
CA MET A 1 35.11 3.89 -9.04
C MET A 1 34.29 3.03 -10.01
N ASN A 2 34.90 2.02 -10.62
CA ASN A 2 34.25 1.22 -11.67
C ASN A 2 33.30 0.21 -10.98
N ILE A 3 31.99 0.43 -11.08
CA ILE A 3 30.99 -0.45 -10.48
C ILE A 3 31.01 -1.77 -11.24
N SER A 4 31.16 -2.90 -10.54
CA SER A 4 31.20 -4.22 -11.22
C SER A 4 29.89 -4.48 -11.98
N ARG A 5 29.97 -5.23 -13.09
CA ARG A 5 28.80 -5.59 -13.92
C ARG A 5 27.68 -6.27 -13.11
N GLU A 6 28.03 -7.01 -12.06
CA GLU A 6 27.06 -7.63 -11.16
C GLU A 6 26.24 -6.61 -10.36
N ILE A 7 26.88 -5.57 -9.83
CA ILE A 7 26.20 -4.49 -9.10
C ILE A 7 25.30 -3.70 -10.06
N GLN A 8 25.74 -3.46 -11.31
CA GLN A 8 24.91 -2.83 -12.32
C GLN A 8 23.66 -3.65 -12.66
N ASN A 9 23.81 -4.97 -12.85
CA ASN A 9 22.70 -5.88 -13.10
C ASN A 9 21.71 -5.94 -11.93
N GLN A 10 22.20 -5.94 -10.68
CA GLN A 10 21.33 -5.88 -9.49
C GLN A 10 20.56 -4.57 -9.40
N ILE A 11 21.20 -3.43 -9.69
CA ILE A 11 20.54 -2.12 -9.74
C ILE A 11 19.45 -2.10 -10.82
N GLN A 12 19.74 -2.63 -12.01
CA GLN A 12 18.79 -2.64 -13.12
C GLN A 12 17.58 -3.54 -12.85
N LYS A 13 17.80 -4.73 -12.27
CA LYS A 13 16.72 -5.63 -11.84
C LYS A 13 15.86 -4.98 -10.75
N THR A 14 16.47 -4.29 -9.79
CA THR A 14 15.75 -3.56 -8.74
C THR A 14 14.91 -2.42 -9.34
N LYS A 15 15.42 -1.70 -10.33
CA LYS A 15 14.68 -0.64 -11.05
C LYS A 15 13.49 -1.18 -11.84
N SER A 16 13.63 -2.32 -12.50
CA SER A 16 12.51 -2.93 -13.24
C SER A 16 11.38 -3.38 -12.30
N LEU A 17 11.73 -4.06 -11.21
CA LEU A 17 10.77 -4.47 -10.17
C LEU A 17 10.10 -3.26 -9.50
N PHE A 18 10.85 -2.18 -9.31
CA PHE A 18 10.35 -0.90 -8.80
C PHE A 18 9.23 -0.35 -9.68
N TRP A 19 9.42 -0.25 -11.00
CA TRP A 19 8.40 0.32 -11.89
C TRP A 19 7.18 -0.58 -11.99
N ILE A 20 7.40 -1.87 -12.20
CA ILE A 20 6.30 -2.83 -12.39
C ILE A 20 5.44 -2.90 -11.11
N GLY A 21 6.06 -3.05 -9.93
CA GLY A 21 5.30 -3.17 -8.70
C GLY A 21 4.57 -1.88 -8.30
N SER A 22 5.15 -0.71 -8.61
CA SER A 22 4.49 0.59 -8.35
C SER A 22 3.27 0.79 -9.26
N ILE A 23 3.37 0.40 -10.54
CA ILE A 23 2.26 0.44 -11.50
C ILE A 23 1.15 -0.50 -11.06
N ILE A 24 1.48 -1.77 -10.80
CA ILE A 24 0.49 -2.77 -10.38
C ILE A 24 -0.21 -2.30 -9.11
N SER A 25 0.53 -1.84 -8.10
CA SER A 25 -0.11 -1.35 -6.87
C SER A 25 -1.04 -0.17 -7.13
N GLY A 26 -0.61 0.82 -7.92
CA GLY A 26 -1.45 1.97 -8.24
C GLY A 26 -2.74 1.57 -8.95
N ILE A 27 -2.68 0.62 -9.88
CA ILE A 27 -3.85 0.07 -10.57
C ILE A 27 -4.78 -0.65 -9.59
N LEU A 28 -4.26 -1.56 -8.77
CA LEU A 28 -5.09 -2.33 -7.82
C LEU A 28 -5.74 -1.41 -6.78
N LEU A 29 -5.01 -0.41 -6.28
CA LEU A 29 -5.54 0.59 -5.35
C LEU A 29 -6.61 1.45 -6.03
N GLY A 30 -6.38 1.91 -7.25
CA GLY A 30 -7.37 2.68 -8.01
C GLY A 30 -8.65 1.90 -8.29
N LEU A 31 -8.52 0.62 -8.69
CA LEU A 31 -9.66 -0.28 -8.96
C LEU A 31 -10.40 -0.72 -7.69
N SER A 32 -9.83 -0.52 -6.50
CA SER A 32 -10.53 -0.76 -5.24
C SER A 32 -11.58 0.31 -4.92
N ALA A 33 -11.56 1.44 -5.64
CA ALA A 33 -12.52 2.51 -5.44
C ALA A 33 -13.97 2.09 -5.79
N PRO A 34 -14.98 2.64 -5.11
CA PRO A 34 -16.38 2.41 -5.42
C PRO A 34 -16.72 2.79 -6.87
N GLY A 35 -17.61 2.02 -7.49
CA GLY A 35 -18.14 2.29 -8.84
C GLY A 35 -17.61 1.34 -9.92
N PHE A 36 -16.46 0.70 -9.71
CA PHE A 36 -15.88 -0.24 -10.69
C PHE A 36 -16.38 -1.70 -10.56
N GLY A 37 -17.01 -2.06 -9.44
CA GLY A 37 -17.44 -3.44 -9.16
C GLY A 37 -16.29 -4.40 -8.84
N THR A 38 -15.06 -3.89 -8.78
CA THR A 38 -13.81 -4.62 -8.50
C THR A 38 -13.34 -4.48 -7.05
N ASN A 39 -14.25 -4.15 -6.13
CA ASN A 39 -13.94 -3.87 -4.74
C ASN A 39 -13.04 -4.94 -4.08
N TRP A 40 -13.25 -6.23 -4.39
CA TRP A 40 -12.45 -7.37 -3.90
C TRP A 40 -10.94 -7.24 -4.15
N VAL A 41 -10.53 -6.51 -5.19
CA VAL A 41 -9.12 -6.23 -5.49
C VAL A 41 -8.44 -5.49 -4.33
N GLY A 42 -9.20 -4.72 -3.56
CA GLY A 42 -8.72 -4.01 -2.37
C GLY A 42 -8.11 -4.90 -1.29
N ILE A 43 -8.49 -6.19 -1.22
CA ILE A 43 -7.87 -7.17 -0.32
C ILE A 43 -6.37 -7.33 -0.61
N LEU A 44 -5.99 -7.23 -1.88
CA LEU A 44 -4.63 -7.48 -2.38
C LEU A 44 -3.87 -6.21 -2.74
N ALA A 45 -4.53 -5.07 -2.75
CA ALA A 45 -4.03 -3.87 -3.43
C ALA A 45 -2.73 -3.30 -2.85
N PHE A 46 -2.49 -3.51 -1.54
CA PHE A 46 -1.27 -3.05 -0.88
C PHE A 46 -0.07 -3.99 -1.06
N PHE A 47 -0.29 -5.26 -1.38
CA PHE A 47 0.78 -6.26 -1.44
C PHE A 47 1.91 -5.88 -2.41
N PRO A 48 1.65 -5.47 -3.68
CA PRO A 48 2.72 -5.12 -4.60
C PRO A 48 3.56 -3.93 -4.12
N LEU A 49 2.94 -2.92 -3.51
CA LEU A 49 3.64 -1.78 -2.92
C LEU A 49 4.52 -2.22 -1.76
N LEU A 50 3.97 -2.99 -0.82
CA LEU A 50 4.70 -3.52 0.33
C LEU A 50 5.89 -4.38 -0.12
N ALA A 51 5.73 -5.21 -1.15
CA ALA A 51 6.80 -6.04 -1.69
C ALA A 51 7.93 -5.20 -2.30
N VAL A 52 7.61 -4.15 -3.08
CA VAL A 52 8.61 -3.24 -3.65
C VAL A 52 9.35 -2.49 -2.54
N LEU A 53 8.64 -1.93 -1.58
CA LEU A 53 9.25 -1.19 -0.47
C LEU A 53 10.13 -2.10 0.40
N ASP A 54 9.72 -3.36 0.62
CA ASP A 54 10.52 -4.36 1.36
C ASP A 54 11.82 -4.72 0.62
N GLN A 55 11.76 -4.89 -0.71
CA GLN A 55 12.95 -5.12 -1.54
C GLN A 55 13.90 -3.92 -1.53
N LEU A 56 13.38 -2.69 -1.63
CA LEU A 56 14.18 -1.47 -1.54
C LEU A 56 14.81 -1.31 -0.15
N HIS A 57 14.10 -1.70 0.91
CA HIS A 57 14.63 -1.71 2.28
C HIS A 57 15.81 -2.68 2.44
N LYS A 58 15.74 -3.85 1.81
CA LYS A 58 16.83 -4.84 1.82
C LYS A 58 18.05 -4.36 1.04
N ASN A 59 17.82 -3.63 -0.05
CA ASN A 59 18.90 -3.18 -0.91
C ASN A 59 19.74 -2.06 -0.25
N ARG A 60 20.82 -2.46 0.44
CA ARG A 60 21.76 -1.55 1.12
C ARG A 60 22.77 -0.86 0.20
N LEU A 61 22.65 -1.04 -1.12
CA LEU A 61 23.50 -0.35 -2.09
C LEU A 61 23.22 1.16 -2.14
N PHE A 62 22.02 1.59 -1.72
CA PHE A 62 21.64 3.00 -1.65
C PHE A 62 21.89 3.57 -0.25
N SER A 63 22.35 4.83 -0.19
CA SER A 63 22.41 5.59 1.06
C SER A 63 21.01 5.77 1.66
N PHE A 64 20.93 6.01 2.98
CA PHE A 64 19.66 6.17 3.68
C PHE A 64 18.79 7.26 3.04
N GLN A 65 19.34 8.44 2.77
CA GLN A 65 18.63 9.55 2.12
C GLN A 65 18.06 9.16 0.75
N LYS A 66 18.85 8.47 -0.08
CA LYS A 66 18.39 8.00 -1.40
C LYS A 66 17.26 6.99 -1.25
N ARG A 67 17.32 6.12 -0.25
CA ARG A 67 16.27 5.14 0.03
C ARG A 67 14.97 5.83 0.47
N VAL A 68 15.04 6.83 1.34
CA VAL A 68 13.87 7.63 1.74
C VAL A 68 13.23 8.28 0.52
N GLY A 69 14.03 8.90 -0.34
CA GLY A 69 13.55 9.48 -1.60
C GLY A 69 12.90 8.44 -2.51
N LEU A 70 13.50 7.25 -2.66
CA LEU A 70 12.93 6.17 -3.46
C LEU A 70 11.61 5.65 -2.87
N PHE A 71 11.50 5.48 -1.55
CA PHE A 71 10.24 5.09 -0.91
C PHE A 71 9.14 6.10 -1.19
N PHE A 72 9.45 7.39 -1.06
CA PHE A 72 8.52 8.45 -1.36
C PHE A 72 8.09 8.42 -2.84
N VAL A 73 9.03 8.29 -3.78
CA VAL A 73 8.72 8.23 -5.21
C VAL A 73 7.85 7.02 -5.56
N VAL A 74 8.11 5.83 -4.98
CA VAL A 74 7.26 4.65 -5.17
C VAL A 74 5.83 4.94 -4.70
N CYS A 75 5.70 5.43 -3.47
CA CYS A 75 4.39 5.68 -2.87
C CYS A 75 3.63 6.76 -3.64
N TRP A 76 4.30 7.84 -4.03
CA TRP A 76 3.73 8.90 -4.84
C TRP A 76 3.30 8.41 -6.21
N PHE A 77 4.15 7.67 -6.91
CA PHE A 77 3.82 7.17 -8.23
C PHE A 77 2.63 6.19 -8.21
N SER A 78 2.60 5.27 -7.23
CA SER A 78 1.43 4.42 -7.00
C SER A 78 0.19 5.23 -6.63
N GLY A 79 0.34 6.25 -5.78
CA GLY A 79 -0.73 7.17 -5.37
C GLY A 79 -1.29 7.97 -6.54
N SER A 80 -0.46 8.47 -7.45
CA SER A 80 -0.86 9.18 -8.66
C SER A 80 -1.69 8.32 -9.61
N ILE A 81 -1.28 7.05 -9.84
CA ILE A 81 -2.05 6.11 -10.65
C ILE A 81 -3.39 5.78 -9.96
N ALA A 82 -3.35 5.51 -8.65
CA ALA A 82 -4.55 5.19 -7.87
C ALA A 82 -5.54 6.37 -7.87
N ALA A 83 -5.05 7.60 -7.68
CA ALA A 83 -5.86 8.83 -7.75
C ALA A 83 -6.46 9.05 -9.13
N SER A 84 -5.71 8.77 -10.20
CA SER A 84 -6.21 8.94 -11.58
C SER A 84 -7.35 7.98 -11.91
N ILE A 85 -7.27 6.74 -11.39
CA ILE A 85 -8.28 5.70 -11.63
C ILE A 85 -9.43 5.84 -10.63
N GLY A 86 -9.15 5.76 -9.33
CA GLY A 86 -10.17 5.77 -8.27
C GLY A 86 -10.77 7.16 -8.00
N GLY A 87 -10.00 8.21 -8.27
CA GLY A 87 -10.43 9.62 -8.18
C GLY A 87 -10.87 10.19 -9.53
N TYR A 88 -11.28 9.37 -10.51
CA TYR A 88 -11.71 9.84 -11.83
C TYR A 88 -12.84 10.89 -11.75
N TRP A 89 -13.67 10.82 -10.71
CA TRP A 89 -14.73 11.79 -10.44
C TRP A 89 -14.18 13.18 -10.09
N ILE A 90 -12.98 13.28 -9.50
CA ILE A 90 -12.26 14.54 -9.26
C ILE A 90 -11.86 15.13 -10.61
N THR A 91 -11.25 14.32 -11.48
CA THR A 91 -10.90 14.72 -12.85
C THR A 91 -12.13 15.21 -13.61
N ASN A 92 -13.25 14.48 -13.51
CA ASN A 92 -14.51 14.90 -14.11
C ASN A 92 -15.01 16.23 -13.55
N SER A 93 -14.94 16.41 -12.22
CA SER A 93 -15.37 17.65 -11.56
C SER A 93 -14.54 18.85 -12.00
N ILE A 94 -13.22 18.70 -12.08
CA ILE A 94 -12.30 19.75 -12.56
C ILE A 94 -12.58 20.08 -14.02
N ASN A 95 -12.84 19.07 -14.86
CA ASN A 95 -13.12 19.27 -16.27
C ASN A 95 -14.46 19.98 -16.51
N VAL A 96 -15.53 19.51 -15.86
CA VAL A 96 -16.89 20.01 -16.06
C VAL A 96 -17.11 21.36 -15.38
N PHE A 97 -16.77 21.48 -14.10
CA PHE A 97 -17.04 22.69 -13.31
C PHE A 97 -15.89 23.70 -13.34
N GLY A 98 -14.66 23.23 -13.50
CA GLY A 98 -13.49 24.11 -13.66
C GLY A 98 -13.27 24.58 -15.10
N HIS A 99 -14.02 24.04 -16.07
CA HIS A 99 -13.84 24.27 -17.50
C HIS A 99 -12.40 24.05 -17.99
N ILE A 100 -11.65 23.15 -17.32
CA ILE A 100 -10.27 22.82 -17.65
C ILE A 100 -10.25 21.67 -18.67
N PRO A 101 -9.42 21.72 -19.73
CA PRO A 101 -9.27 20.61 -20.67
C PRO A 101 -9.01 19.28 -19.95
N TRP A 102 -9.65 18.21 -20.40
CA TRP A 102 -9.66 16.93 -19.67
C TRP A 102 -8.26 16.42 -19.31
N PHE A 103 -7.29 16.54 -20.23
CA PHE A 103 -5.91 16.13 -19.97
C PHE A 103 -5.25 16.94 -18.86
N ALA A 104 -5.49 18.26 -18.81
CA ALA A 104 -5.00 19.10 -17.73
C ALA A 104 -5.71 18.78 -16.40
N ALA A 105 -7.03 18.52 -16.43
CA ALA A 105 -7.77 18.06 -15.25
C ALA A 105 -7.22 16.73 -14.72
N LEU A 106 -6.89 15.78 -15.60
CA LEU A 106 -6.28 14.51 -15.25
C LEU A 106 -4.92 14.72 -14.58
N LEU A 107 -4.08 15.60 -15.12
CA LEU A 107 -2.78 15.93 -14.52
C LEU A 107 -2.92 16.57 -13.14
N ILE A 108 -3.91 17.45 -12.95
CA ILE A 108 -4.20 18.05 -11.64
C ILE A 108 -4.60 16.97 -10.63
N THR A 109 -5.46 16.03 -11.01
CA THR A 109 -5.82 14.89 -10.13
C THR A 109 -4.60 14.00 -9.86
N ALA A 110 -3.86 13.61 -10.90
CA ALA A 110 -2.73 12.69 -10.80
C ALA A 110 -1.58 13.26 -9.98
N VAL A 111 -1.27 14.55 -10.13
CA VAL A 111 -0.17 15.22 -9.43
C VAL A 111 -0.63 15.74 -8.08
N GLY A 112 -1.76 16.45 -8.02
CA GLY A 112 -2.28 17.09 -6.81
C GLY A 112 -2.84 16.08 -5.83
N TYR A 113 -3.98 15.46 -6.15
CA TYR A 113 -4.58 14.46 -5.26
C TYR A 113 -3.70 13.21 -5.14
N GLY A 114 -3.02 12.82 -6.21
CA GLY A 114 -2.02 11.74 -6.17
C GLY A 114 -0.85 12.00 -5.21
N LEU A 115 -0.46 13.26 -4.98
CA LEU A 115 0.54 13.61 -3.96
C LEU A 115 0.01 13.36 -2.55
N GLU A 116 -1.23 13.72 -2.24
CA GLU A 116 -1.85 13.40 -0.95
C GLU A 116 -1.89 11.89 -0.70
N VAL A 117 -2.45 11.13 -1.65
CA VAL A 117 -2.50 9.67 -1.60
C VAL A 117 -1.10 9.08 -1.46
N GLY A 118 -0.14 9.63 -2.20
CA GLY A 118 1.27 9.26 -2.15
C GLY A 118 1.93 9.48 -0.79
N ILE A 119 1.69 10.64 -0.18
CA ILE A 119 2.17 10.96 1.16
C ILE A 119 1.53 10.02 2.18
N GLN A 120 0.23 9.74 2.07
CA GLN A 120 -0.45 8.80 2.95
C GLN A 120 0.17 7.39 2.86
N LEU A 121 0.36 6.86 1.66
CA LEU A 121 1.02 5.57 1.44
C LEU A 121 2.47 5.55 1.97
N PHE A 122 3.21 6.65 1.80
CA PHE A 122 4.56 6.78 2.33
C PHE A 122 4.58 6.80 3.86
N VAL A 123 3.66 7.51 4.48
CA VAL A 123 3.52 7.57 5.94
C VAL A 123 3.10 6.22 6.49
N TYR A 124 2.15 5.53 5.85
CA TYR A 124 1.65 4.24 6.33
C TYR A 124 2.67 3.12 6.16
N PHE A 125 3.32 3.05 5.01
CA PHE A 125 4.13 1.88 4.67
C PHE A 125 5.62 2.18 4.55
N GLY A 126 5.99 3.37 4.07
CA GLY A 126 7.38 3.80 3.92
C GLY A 126 8.07 4.12 5.25
N ILE A 127 7.44 4.94 6.10
CA ILE A 127 8.00 5.36 7.39
C ILE A 127 8.29 4.16 8.31
N PRO A 128 7.36 3.21 8.54
CA PRO A 128 7.63 2.07 9.43
C PRO A 128 8.77 1.18 8.94
N LEU A 129 8.99 1.10 7.63
CA LEU A 129 10.14 0.40 7.05
C LEU A 129 11.47 1.08 7.40
N LEU A 130 11.51 2.39 7.62
CA LEU A 130 12.74 3.11 7.96
C LEU A 130 13.13 2.91 9.42
N PHE A 131 12.15 2.82 10.33
CA PHE A 131 12.37 2.72 11.78
C PHE A 131 12.36 1.28 12.30
N VAL A 132 11.53 0.40 11.73
CA VAL A 132 11.39 -0.99 12.19
C VAL A 132 12.30 -1.89 11.37
N ARG A 133 13.40 -2.31 11.98
CA ARG A 133 14.36 -3.24 11.36
C ARG A 133 13.67 -4.59 11.10
N GLN A 134 13.88 -5.13 9.91
CA GLN A 134 13.34 -6.42 9.50
C GLN A 134 13.83 -7.56 10.42
N ARG A 135 12.91 -8.30 11.05
CA ARG A 135 13.18 -9.39 11.99
C ARG A 135 12.08 -10.45 11.93
N SER A 136 12.41 -11.67 11.48
CA SER A 136 11.70 -12.96 11.59
C SER A 136 10.15 -13.05 11.43
N GLY A 137 9.43 -11.94 11.24
CA GLY A 137 7.97 -11.81 11.22
C GLY A 137 7.42 -10.75 12.19
N TRP A 138 8.06 -10.50 13.32
CA TRP A 138 7.59 -9.53 14.33
C TRP A 138 7.55 -8.10 13.79
N ASP A 139 8.46 -7.76 12.87
CA ASP A 139 8.45 -6.45 12.22
C ASP A 139 7.15 -6.19 11.46
N LEU A 140 6.53 -7.24 10.88
CA LEU A 140 5.29 -7.11 10.12
C LEU A 140 4.10 -6.77 11.04
N ILE A 141 4.04 -7.39 12.22
CA ILE A 141 3.00 -7.12 13.22
C ILE A 141 3.11 -5.68 13.70
N VAL A 142 4.32 -5.22 14.03
CA VAL A 142 4.55 -3.83 14.49
C VAL A 142 4.19 -2.82 13.39
N ARG A 143 4.51 -3.12 12.13
CA ARG A 143 4.17 -2.25 10.99
C ARG A 143 2.66 -2.20 10.75
N LEU A 144 1.96 -3.33 10.84
CA LEU A 144 0.50 -3.35 10.75
C LEU A 144 -0.13 -2.56 11.91
N ALA A 145 0.32 -2.77 13.14
CA ALA A 145 -0.18 -2.02 14.30
C ALA A 145 0.06 -0.51 14.16
N PHE A 146 1.22 -0.10 13.63
CA PHE A 146 1.48 1.31 13.33
C PHE A 146 0.45 1.90 12.37
N VAL A 147 0.15 1.19 11.27
CA VAL A 147 -0.83 1.65 10.27
C VAL A 147 -2.22 1.79 10.90
N LEU A 148 -2.66 0.77 11.64
CA LEU A 148 -3.98 0.77 12.27
C LEU A 148 -4.12 1.84 13.35
N ALA A 149 -3.06 2.09 14.12
CA ALA A 149 -3.07 3.14 15.15
C ALA A 149 -3.08 4.55 14.55
N LEU A 150 -2.43 4.75 13.40
CA LEU A 150 -2.31 6.06 12.76
C LEU A 150 -3.52 6.41 11.90
N ASP A 151 -4.13 5.42 11.24
CA ASP A 151 -5.20 5.61 10.26
C ASP A 151 -6.35 6.52 10.76
N PRO A 152 -6.89 6.37 11.99
CA PRO A 152 -7.98 7.22 12.49
C PRO A 152 -7.61 8.70 12.68
N TRP A 153 -6.33 9.00 12.86
CA TRP A 153 -5.82 10.34 13.18
C TRP A 153 -5.14 11.01 11.98
N TYR A 154 -4.95 10.28 10.89
CA TYR A 154 -4.24 10.80 9.74
C TYR A 154 -5.07 11.89 9.03
N PRO A 155 -4.55 13.12 8.88
CA PRO A 155 -5.28 14.19 8.23
C PRO A 155 -5.41 13.91 6.72
N ARG A 156 -6.63 14.01 6.20
CA ARG A 156 -6.95 13.77 4.78
C ARG A 156 -7.82 14.91 4.27
N LEU A 157 -7.64 15.28 3.00
CA LEU A 157 -8.55 16.19 2.30
C LEU A 157 -9.91 15.54 2.13
N ILE A 158 -9.92 14.23 1.86
CA ILE A 158 -11.14 13.43 1.72
C ILE A 158 -11.08 12.29 2.73
N GLN A 159 -12.09 12.16 3.59
CA GLN A 159 -12.15 11.15 4.67
C GLN A 159 -12.39 9.72 4.16
N TRP A 160 -11.82 9.35 3.01
CA TRP A 160 -11.89 8.00 2.50
C TRP A 160 -10.91 7.10 3.25
N ASN A 161 -11.38 5.95 3.71
CA ASN A 161 -10.53 4.86 4.17
C ASN A 161 -10.42 3.80 3.07
N TYR A 162 -9.20 3.37 2.73
CA TYR A 162 -8.98 2.25 1.80
C TYR A 162 -9.72 0.97 2.20
N GLY A 163 -9.86 0.72 3.51
CA GLY A 163 -10.73 -0.34 4.02
C GLY A 163 -12.18 -0.12 3.63
N GLY A 164 -12.70 1.09 3.85
CA GLY A 164 -14.05 1.50 3.44
C GLY A 164 -14.30 1.34 1.94
N LEU A 165 -13.36 1.77 1.07
CA LEU A 165 -13.51 1.63 -0.39
C LEU A 165 -13.74 0.18 -0.83
N THR A 166 -13.08 -0.74 -0.15
CA THR A 166 -13.11 -2.19 -0.42
C THR A 166 -14.38 -2.83 0.14
N PHE A 167 -14.70 -2.51 1.40
CA PHE A 167 -15.66 -3.28 2.17
C PHE A 167 -17.01 -2.60 2.38
N SER A 168 -17.25 -1.43 1.78
CA SER A 168 -18.51 -0.68 2.00
C SER A 168 -19.81 -1.32 1.52
N LYS A 169 -19.71 -2.52 0.93
CA LYS A 169 -20.84 -3.30 0.44
C LYS A 169 -21.04 -4.59 1.24
N PHE A 170 -20.35 -4.73 2.37
CA PHE A 170 -20.37 -5.91 3.23
C PHE A 170 -20.82 -5.52 4.64
N PRO A 171 -22.14 -5.40 4.88
CA PRO A 171 -22.68 -4.81 6.12
C PRO A 171 -22.16 -5.49 7.38
N TRP A 172 -21.99 -6.82 7.35
CA TRP A 172 -21.47 -7.60 8.47
C TRP A 172 -19.99 -7.34 8.75
N LEU A 173 -19.17 -7.14 7.72
CA LEU A 173 -17.75 -6.81 7.88
C LEU A 173 -17.56 -5.37 8.35
N GLU A 174 -18.39 -4.44 7.87
CA GLU A 174 -18.38 -3.05 8.35
C GLU A 174 -18.76 -2.97 9.82
N GLN A 175 -19.90 -3.57 10.22
CA GLN A 175 -20.37 -3.54 11.60
C GLN A 175 -19.37 -4.14 12.59
N ALA A 176 -18.65 -5.16 12.16
CA ALA A 176 -17.71 -5.82 13.03
C ALA A 176 -16.36 -5.07 13.06
N ALA A 177 -15.93 -4.50 11.93
CA ALA A 177 -14.81 -3.56 11.89
C ALA A 177 -15.05 -2.29 12.72
N ASP A 178 -16.29 -1.83 12.86
CA ASP A 178 -16.64 -0.69 13.71
C ASP A 178 -16.26 -0.93 15.19
N ILE A 179 -16.15 -2.19 15.64
CA ILE A 179 -15.64 -2.53 16.98
C ILE A 179 -14.18 -2.04 17.15
N LEU A 180 -13.40 -2.04 16.06
CA LEU A 180 -12.03 -1.53 16.00
C LEU A 180 -11.97 -0.06 15.53
N GLY A 181 -13.13 0.59 15.37
CA GLY A 181 -13.27 1.94 14.87
C GLY A 181 -12.98 2.10 13.38
N ALA A 182 -12.78 3.34 12.94
CA ALA A 182 -12.62 3.70 11.54
C ALA A 182 -11.52 2.92 10.79
N SER A 183 -10.50 2.41 11.50
CA SER A 183 -9.38 1.62 10.99
C SER A 183 -9.65 0.12 10.84
N GLY A 184 -10.75 -0.40 11.38
CA GLY A 184 -11.04 -1.85 11.40
C GLY A 184 -11.08 -2.46 10.00
N LEU A 185 -11.68 -1.76 9.02
CA LEU A 185 -11.74 -2.26 7.65
C LEU A 185 -10.37 -2.31 6.96
N LEU A 186 -9.42 -1.46 7.41
CA LEU A 186 -8.06 -1.48 6.90
C LEU A 186 -7.28 -2.72 7.38
N LEU A 187 -7.66 -3.31 8.52
CA LEU A 187 -7.05 -4.55 9.00
C LEU A 187 -7.20 -5.68 7.99
N TYR A 188 -8.34 -5.77 7.31
CA TYR A 188 -8.58 -6.80 6.31
C TYR A 188 -7.68 -6.65 5.08
N SER A 189 -7.60 -5.45 4.49
CA SER A 189 -6.78 -5.25 3.30
C SER A 189 -5.28 -5.21 3.61
N ALA A 190 -4.88 -4.42 4.62
CA ALA A 190 -3.48 -4.31 5.03
C ALA A 190 -3.00 -5.62 5.66
N GLY A 191 -3.77 -6.20 6.58
CA GLY A 191 -3.43 -7.45 7.27
C GLY A 191 -3.22 -8.61 6.31
N PHE A 192 -4.08 -8.78 5.29
CA PHE A 192 -3.85 -9.77 4.24
C PHE A 192 -2.55 -9.51 3.48
N SER A 193 -2.31 -8.26 3.11
CA SER A 193 -1.12 -7.86 2.37
C SER A 193 0.16 -8.11 3.18
N PHE A 194 0.13 -7.90 4.50
CA PHE A 194 1.22 -8.24 5.41
C PHE A 194 1.41 -9.76 5.57
N LEU A 195 0.33 -10.55 5.59
CA LEU A 195 0.43 -12.02 5.57
C LEU A 195 1.05 -12.53 4.29
N LEU A 196 0.65 -11.98 3.13
CA LEU A 196 1.26 -12.33 1.84
C LEU A 196 2.72 -11.94 1.79
N LEU A 197 3.09 -10.79 2.35
CA LEU A 197 4.49 -10.40 2.49
C LEU A 197 5.26 -11.38 3.38
N TYR A 198 4.65 -11.86 4.47
CA TYR A 198 5.28 -12.87 5.32
C TYR A 198 5.47 -14.20 4.58
N TRP A 199 4.43 -14.65 3.87
CA TRP A 199 4.49 -15.84 3.04
C TRP A 199 5.58 -15.73 1.97
N TRP A 200 5.68 -14.58 1.31
CA TRP A 200 6.72 -14.29 0.32
C TRP A 200 8.12 -14.38 0.91
N ARG A 201 8.37 -13.74 2.06
CA ARG A 201 9.67 -13.80 2.75
C ARG A 201 10.04 -15.23 3.16
N TRP A 202 9.08 -16.00 3.66
CA TRP A 202 9.30 -17.40 4.01
C TRP A 202 9.65 -18.24 2.77
N LYS A 203 8.88 -18.11 1.68
CA LYS A 203 9.01 -18.98 0.51
C LYS A 203 10.20 -18.63 -0.38
N SER A 204 10.45 -17.34 -0.61
CA SER A 204 11.47 -16.87 -1.55
C SER A 204 12.83 -16.61 -0.88
N GLU A 205 12.85 -16.31 0.41
CA GLU A 205 14.07 -15.84 1.09
C GLU A 205 14.51 -16.73 2.24
N GLY A 206 13.70 -17.71 2.64
CA GLY A 206 13.95 -18.56 3.81
C GLY A 206 13.94 -17.80 5.14
N THR A 207 13.61 -16.50 5.14
CA THR A 207 13.57 -15.64 6.33
C THR A 207 12.18 -15.64 6.94
N GLY A 208 11.79 -16.77 7.54
CA GLY A 208 10.48 -16.90 8.17
C GLY A 208 10.27 -18.26 8.81
N ASN A 209 9.46 -18.29 9.87
CA ASN A 209 9.11 -19.54 10.54
C ASN A 209 7.73 -19.99 10.06
N ARG A 210 7.67 -21.13 9.35
CA ARG A 210 6.43 -21.76 8.90
C ARG A 210 5.38 -21.81 10.01
N LYS A 211 5.76 -22.24 11.23
CA LYS A 211 4.83 -22.33 12.37
C LYS A 211 4.26 -20.97 12.75
N SER A 212 5.08 -19.91 12.70
CA SER A 212 4.64 -18.55 13.03
C SER A 212 3.73 -17.97 11.95
N PHE A 213 4.02 -18.25 10.66
CA PHE A 213 3.13 -17.88 9.56
C PHE A 213 1.76 -18.55 9.72
N PHE A 214 1.70 -19.87 9.94
CA PHE A 214 0.42 -20.56 10.15
C PHE A 214 -0.36 -20.00 11.33
N LYS A 215 0.30 -19.73 12.48
CA LYS A 215 -0.35 -19.07 13.62
C LYS A 215 -0.93 -17.71 13.25
N ALA A 216 -0.16 -16.86 12.57
CA ALA A 216 -0.61 -15.53 12.15
C ALA A 216 -1.80 -15.62 11.18
N SER A 217 -1.74 -16.54 10.21
CA SER A 217 -2.85 -16.79 9.28
C SER A 217 -4.10 -17.32 9.99
N THR A 218 -3.95 -18.22 10.97
CA THR A 218 -5.08 -18.71 11.76
C THR A 218 -5.70 -17.58 12.59
N ILE A 219 -4.89 -16.76 13.27
CA ILE A 219 -5.39 -15.60 14.01
C ILE A 219 -6.13 -14.65 13.08
N TYR A 220 -5.56 -14.33 11.92
CA TYR A 220 -6.19 -13.47 10.94
C TYR A 220 -7.51 -14.04 10.39
N LEU A 221 -7.59 -15.35 10.13
CA LEU A 221 -8.83 -16.00 9.73
C LEU A 221 -9.88 -15.98 10.85
N ILE A 222 -9.46 -16.13 12.11
CA ILE A 222 -10.34 -15.98 13.27
C ILE A 222 -10.90 -14.55 13.31
N LEU A 223 -10.04 -13.54 13.14
CA LEU A 223 -10.46 -12.14 13.04
C LEU A 223 -11.52 -11.97 11.93
N TRP A 224 -11.26 -12.49 10.72
CA TRP A 224 -12.27 -12.52 9.63
C TRP A 224 -13.60 -13.18 9.99
N VAL A 225 -13.58 -14.34 10.65
CA VAL A 225 -14.79 -15.10 10.98
C VAL A 225 -15.61 -14.41 12.07
N PHE A 226 -14.94 -13.78 13.04
CA PHE A 226 -15.60 -13.03 14.12
C PHE A 226 -15.84 -11.56 13.76
N GLY A 227 -15.43 -11.13 12.56
CA GLY A 227 -15.54 -9.74 12.11
C GLY A 227 -14.65 -8.76 12.89
N LEU A 228 -13.59 -9.26 13.53
CA LEU A 228 -12.51 -8.44 14.10
C LEU A 228 -11.33 -8.36 13.14
#